data_AF-A0A3S0FJ41-F1
#
_entry.id   AF-A0A3S0FJ41-F1
#
_cell.length_a   1.000
_cell.length_b   1.000
_cell.length_c   1.000
_cell.angle_alpha   90.00
_cell.angle_beta   90.00
_cell.angle_gamma   90.00
#
_symmetry.space_group_name_H-M   'P 1'
#
loop_
_entity.id
_entity.type
_entity.pdbx_description
1 polymer ?
#
loop_
_entity_poly.entity_id
_entity_poly.type
_entity_poly.pdbx_seq_one_letter_code
_entity_poly.pdbx_strand_id
1 'polypeptide(L)'
;MSKANLESAQSKHEGGFLNGVEEFLHGAAYGAIQVPIDGVSQFIDHVTPGHLPHLEIVSKPTDDSLATSAGKFAGAVFDFAVLQKVLGSAAPKFFGAESTAPVWLRAGATGAAYQALMPTSENGNYFLNKTRDVGIGFGVFGAMGAVTAYAAPKFGNSLLGRVEAGAEGGFAGGATDAAMTDFLYWQKPGFRDLEKIGKYTAFGATLAATSYFEDDLKTRWENAKRSFEQSSSHAQPESAKPLESKPAMTVEESVAKSQSVFNDADVVPAGKQLYEVKFRKVTDPAGELVPTLENPAGETVQQGHWVAQRLDANGQPVIERGQVNQWPISTDVKVAKTYNVDPETLATKTEFVAPTRVDAPPVHVVKLTEPITIQTKWGSMEGKPGDWLANYDFNSATNTPGSDYAIISATSFEQTYKVQK
;
A
#
# COMPACT_ATOMS: atom_id res chain seq x y z
N MET A 1 -13.31 40.20 -14.63
CA MET A 1 -12.07 39.39 -14.58
C MET A 1 -11.34 39.57 -15.89
N SER A 2 -10.07 40.00 -15.89
CA SER A 2 -9.31 40.25 -17.11
C SER A 2 -8.79 38.94 -17.72
N LYS A 3 -8.59 38.91 -19.05
CA LYS A 3 -8.02 37.76 -19.79
C LYS A 3 -6.70 37.25 -19.21
N ALA A 4 -5.90 38.13 -18.59
CA ALA A 4 -4.65 37.78 -17.92
C ALA A 4 -4.83 36.82 -16.72
N ASN A 5 -5.99 36.84 -16.05
CA ASN A 5 -6.29 35.90 -14.96
C ASN A 5 -6.75 34.52 -15.47
N LEU A 6 -7.21 34.41 -16.72
CA LEU A 6 -7.55 33.12 -17.35
C LEU A 6 -6.31 32.43 -17.92
N GLU A 7 -5.36 33.19 -18.49
CA GLU A 7 -4.10 32.65 -19.01
C GLU A 7 -3.13 32.22 -17.88
N SER A 8 -3.18 32.89 -16.72
CA SER A 8 -2.49 32.46 -15.49
C SER A 8 -3.06 31.15 -14.91
N ALA A 9 -4.36 30.93 -15.03
CA ALA A 9 -5.01 29.69 -14.58
C ALA A 9 -4.79 28.51 -15.56
N GLN A 10 -4.64 28.78 -16.86
CA GLN A 10 -4.39 27.75 -17.87
C GLN A 10 -2.92 27.31 -17.95
N SER A 11 -1.95 28.19 -17.70
CA SER A 11 -0.51 27.82 -17.70
C SER A 11 -0.08 26.98 -16.49
N LYS A 12 -0.87 26.93 -15.40
CA LYS A 12 -0.61 26.07 -14.24
C LYS A 12 -1.05 24.61 -14.41
N HIS A 13 -1.71 24.26 -15.52
CA HIS A 13 -2.23 22.91 -15.75
C HIS A 13 -1.34 22.03 -16.65
N GLU A 14 -0.15 22.50 -17.05
CA GLU A 14 0.80 21.74 -17.88
C GLU A 14 1.77 20.85 -17.08
N GLY A 15 1.58 20.70 -15.77
CA GLY A 15 2.25 19.67 -14.98
C GLY A 15 1.60 18.30 -15.22
N GLY A 16 2.29 17.39 -15.92
CA GLY A 16 1.80 16.04 -16.17
C GLY A 16 1.46 15.28 -14.87
N PHE A 17 0.61 14.25 -14.96
CA PHE A 17 0.15 13.41 -13.83
C PHE A 17 1.28 12.95 -12.88
N LEU A 18 2.49 12.74 -13.40
CA LEU A 18 3.67 12.37 -12.61
C LEU A 18 4.10 13.47 -11.61
N ASN A 19 3.98 14.76 -11.98
CA ASN A 19 4.28 15.86 -11.08
C ASN A 19 3.29 15.88 -9.89
N GLY A 20 2.02 15.58 -10.13
CA GLY A 20 1.02 15.48 -9.07
C GLY A 20 1.29 14.33 -8.09
N VAL A 21 1.82 13.20 -8.55
CA VAL A 21 2.19 12.07 -7.67
C VAL A 21 3.43 12.41 -6.84
N GLU A 22 4.44 13.04 -7.46
CA GLU A 22 5.65 13.47 -6.76
C GLU A 22 5.32 14.52 -5.69
N GLU A 23 4.50 15.53 -6.01
CA GLU A 23 3.98 16.52 -5.07
C GLU A 23 3.19 15.89 -3.92
N PHE A 24 2.37 14.88 -4.22
CA PHE A 24 1.65 14.13 -3.19
C PHE A 24 2.61 13.36 -2.26
N LEU A 25 3.56 12.61 -2.82
CA LEU A 25 4.51 11.83 -2.03
C LEU A 25 5.42 12.73 -1.20
N HIS A 26 5.87 13.85 -1.77
CA HIS A 26 6.66 14.85 -1.06
C HIS A 26 5.85 15.49 0.07
N GLY A 27 4.59 15.88 -0.20
CA GLY A 27 3.68 16.36 0.83
C GLY A 27 3.46 15.35 1.96
N ALA A 28 3.30 14.06 1.63
CA ALA A 28 3.13 12.99 2.60
C ALA A 28 4.37 12.75 3.46
N ALA A 29 5.55 12.72 2.84
CA ALA A 29 6.83 12.59 3.54
C ALA A 29 7.07 13.80 4.46
N TYR A 30 6.80 15.02 3.98
CA TYR A 30 6.92 16.23 4.79
C TYR A 30 5.97 16.19 5.99
N GLY A 31 4.70 15.82 5.77
CA GLY A 31 3.68 15.73 6.82
C GLY A 31 3.99 14.66 7.87
N ALA A 32 4.52 13.50 7.46
CA ALA A 32 4.78 12.36 8.34
C ALA A 32 6.15 12.40 9.05
N ILE A 33 7.13 13.12 8.49
CA ILE A 33 8.51 13.10 8.98
C ILE A 33 8.92 14.48 9.48
N GLN A 34 8.82 15.50 8.64
CA GLN A 34 9.36 16.81 8.98
C GLN A 34 8.50 17.52 10.04
N VAL A 35 7.17 17.50 9.90
CA VAL A 35 6.28 18.22 10.85
C VAL A 35 6.43 17.72 12.30
N PRO A 36 6.47 16.40 12.60
CA PRO A 36 6.76 15.94 13.96
C PRO A 36 8.15 16.33 14.46
N ILE A 37 9.18 16.29 13.60
CA ILE A 37 10.55 16.71 13.96
C ILE A 37 10.57 18.20 14.32
N ASP A 38 9.88 19.03 13.54
CA ASP A 38 9.76 20.46 13.80
C ASP A 38 9.07 20.70 15.16
N GLY A 39 8.00 19.98 15.46
CA GLY A 39 7.30 20.12 16.74
C GLY A 39 8.12 19.66 17.95
N VAL A 40 8.89 18.57 17.82
CA VAL A 40 9.82 18.12 18.88
C VAL A 40 10.97 19.11 19.05
N SER A 41 11.54 19.61 17.95
CA SER A 41 12.61 20.62 17.99
C SER A 41 12.12 21.90 18.66
N GLN A 42 10.93 22.39 18.28
CA GLN A 42 10.29 23.55 18.89
C GLN A 42 10.08 23.36 20.40
N PHE A 43 9.69 22.16 20.84
CA PHE A 43 9.58 21.86 22.26
C PHE A 43 10.93 21.92 22.97
N ILE A 44 11.96 21.27 22.43
CA ILE A 44 13.31 21.25 23.02
C ILE A 44 13.89 22.66 23.13
N ASP A 45 13.69 23.51 22.13
CA ASP A 45 14.13 24.90 22.12
C ASP A 45 13.47 25.74 23.23
N HIS A 46 12.27 25.36 23.68
CA HIS A 46 11.56 26.03 24.78
C HIS A 46 11.86 25.43 26.16
N VAL A 47 12.28 24.17 26.26
CA VAL A 47 12.62 23.52 27.54
C VAL A 47 14.11 23.47 27.84
N THR A 48 14.97 23.75 26.85
CA THR A 48 16.42 23.80 27.02
C THR A 48 16.99 25.14 26.57
N PRO A 49 18.10 25.60 27.19
CA PRO A 49 18.76 26.84 26.78
C PRO A 49 19.57 26.71 25.47
N GLY A 50 19.69 25.50 24.92
CA GLY A 50 20.37 25.26 23.66
C GLY A 50 19.36 25.17 22.52
N HIS A 51 19.38 26.14 21.61
CA HIS A 51 18.64 26.01 20.36
C HIS A 51 19.23 24.85 19.55
N LEU A 52 18.40 23.87 19.21
CA LEU A 52 18.80 22.83 18.30
C LEU A 52 19.04 23.43 16.92
N PRO A 53 20.06 22.97 16.17
CA PRO A 53 20.17 23.32 14.77
C PRO A 53 18.91 22.84 14.04
N HIS A 54 18.32 23.71 13.23
CA HIS A 54 17.16 23.34 12.42
C HIS A 54 17.52 22.17 11.51
N LEU A 55 16.87 21.03 11.71
CA LEU A 55 17.11 19.80 10.97
C LEU A 55 16.01 19.63 9.92
N GLU A 56 16.33 19.97 8.67
CA GLU A 56 15.46 19.75 7.52
C GLU A 56 15.84 18.41 6.86
N ILE A 57 15.07 17.36 7.13
CA ILE A 57 15.21 16.03 6.49
C ILE A 57 14.41 15.97 5.20
N VAL A 58 13.18 16.50 5.24
CA VAL A 58 12.30 16.62 4.07
C VAL A 58 11.95 18.09 3.92
N SER A 59 12.20 18.65 2.74
CA SER A 59 11.99 20.06 2.55
C SER A 59 10.51 20.43 2.54
N LYS A 60 10.21 21.67 2.95
CA LYS A 60 8.84 22.16 2.88
C LYS A 60 8.41 22.24 1.40
N PRO A 61 7.27 21.66 1.01
CA PRO A 61 6.77 21.80 -0.35
C PRO A 61 6.61 23.27 -0.73
N THR A 62 7.13 23.63 -1.91
CA THR A 62 7.16 25.02 -2.41
C THR A 62 5.79 25.53 -2.83
N ASP A 63 4.88 24.62 -3.20
CA ASP A 63 3.52 24.93 -3.64
C ASP A 63 2.48 24.26 -2.75
N ASP A 64 1.45 25.01 -2.34
CA ASP A 64 0.24 24.44 -1.71
C ASP A 64 -0.75 23.95 -2.76
N SER A 65 -0.25 23.10 -3.66
CA SER A 65 -1.11 22.41 -4.63
C SER A 65 -2.10 21.49 -3.91
N LEU A 66 -3.19 21.13 -4.58
CA LEU A 66 -4.16 20.18 -4.04
C LEU A 66 -3.51 18.81 -3.78
N ALA A 67 -2.59 18.39 -4.65
CA ALA A 67 -1.82 17.16 -4.48
C ALA A 67 -0.92 17.20 -3.25
N THR A 68 -0.17 18.30 -3.06
CA THR A 68 0.67 18.51 -1.87
C THR A 68 -0.16 18.52 -0.59
N SER A 69 -1.32 19.20 -0.61
CA SER A 69 -2.23 19.26 0.53
C SER A 69 -2.79 17.88 0.88
N ALA A 70 -3.21 17.11 -0.14
CA ALA A 70 -3.65 15.73 0.03
C ALA A 70 -2.52 14.81 0.52
N GLY A 71 -1.29 15.06 0.07
CA GLY A 71 -0.09 14.38 0.52
C GLY A 71 0.15 14.60 2.01
N LYS A 72 0.29 15.87 2.43
CA LYS A 72 0.45 16.27 3.85
C LYS A 72 -0.59 15.62 4.74
N PHE A 73 -1.83 15.57 4.25
CA PHE A 73 -2.94 14.93 4.93
C PHE A 73 -2.78 13.40 5.05
N ALA A 74 -2.39 12.71 3.98
CA ALA A 74 -2.12 11.27 4.02
C ALA A 74 -0.97 10.94 4.98
N GLY A 75 0.08 11.77 5.01
CA GLY A 75 1.17 11.65 5.99
C GLY A 75 0.67 11.73 7.44
N ALA A 76 -0.20 12.71 7.74
CA ALA A 76 -0.81 12.85 9.05
C ALA A 76 -1.68 11.64 9.45
N VAL A 77 -2.42 11.06 8.51
CA VAL A 77 -3.20 9.82 8.75
C VAL A 77 -2.27 8.65 9.11
N PHE A 78 -1.15 8.53 8.41
CA PHE A 78 -0.16 7.48 8.66
C PHE A 78 0.47 7.61 10.05
N ASP A 79 0.94 8.80 10.43
CA ASP A 79 1.51 9.06 11.75
C ASP A 79 0.50 8.77 12.87
N PHE A 80 -0.75 9.21 12.68
CA PHE A 80 -1.80 8.94 13.64
C PHE A 80 -2.05 7.44 13.81
N ALA A 81 -2.07 6.67 12.72
CA ALA A 81 -2.22 5.21 12.76
C ALA A 81 -1.03 4.53 13.47
N VAL A 82 0.20 4.98 13.22
CA VAL A 82 1.40 4.49 13.91
C VAL A 82 1.34 4.80 15.40
N LEU A 83 1.03 6.04 15.79
CA LEU A 83 0.87 6.44 17.19
C LEU A 83 -0.23 5.64 17.89
N GLN A 84 -1.35 5.41 17.22
CA GLN A 84 -2.44 4.60 17.75
C GLN A 84 -1.99 3.16 18.03
N LYS A 85 -1.13 2.57 17.18
CA LYS A 85 -0.55 1.24 17.42
C LYS A 85 0.45 1.24 18.57
N VAL A 86 1.36 2.21 18.60
CA VAL A 86 2.35 2.34 19.69
C VAL A 86 1.66 2.54 21.03
N LEU A 87 0.73 3.50 21.11
CA LEU A 87 -0.06 3.74 22.31
C LEU A 87 -0.98 2.58 22.64
N GLY A 88 -1.55 1.89 21.64
CA GLY A 88 -2.32 0.66 21.86
C GLY A 88 -1.50 -0.46 22.49
N SER A 89 -0.23 -0.61 22.09
CA SER A 89 0.70 -1.57 22.68
C SER A 89 1.20 -1.16 24.08
N ALA A 90 1.26 0.14 24.35
CA ALA A 90 1.64 0.70 25.64
C ALA A 90 0.45 0.87 26.60
N ALA A 91 -0.79 0.89 26.10
CA ALA A 91 -2.01 1.12 26.88
C ALA A 91 -2.18 0.13 28.04
N PRO A 92 -1.86 -1.18 27.92
CA PRO A 92 -1.87 -2.09 29.06
C PRO A 92 -0.91 -1.70 30.19
N LYS A 93 0.16 -0.95 29.88
CA LYS A 93 1.14 -0.48 30.86
C LYS A 93 0.73 0.86 31.50
N PHE A 94 0.11 1.76 30.73
CA PHE A 94 -0.31 3.08 31.21
C PHE A 94 -1.68 3.08 31.90
N PHE A 95 -2.62 2.29 31.38
CA PHE A 95 -4.01 2.22 31.88
C PHE A 95 -4.30 0.90 32.65
N GLY A 96 -3.29 0.04 32.82
CA GLY A 96 -3.41 -1.27 33.48
C GLY A 96 -3.72 -2.41 32.50
N ALA A 97 -3.31 -3.63 32.88
CA ALA A 97 -3.27 -4.83 32.02
C ALA A 97 -4.65 -5.28 31.48
N GLU A 98 -5.74 -4.71 32.01
CA GLU A 98 -7.13 -4.95 31.59
C GLU A 98 -7.84 -3.67 31.14
N SER A 99 -7.16 -2.74 30.48
CA SER A 99 -7.75 -1.46 30.08
C SER A 99 -8.98 -1.65 29.15
N THR A 100 -10.16 -1.75 29.77
CA THR A 100 -11.52 -1.60 29.22
C THR A 100 -11.85 -0.14 28.90
N ALA A 101 -10.81 0.71 28.80
CA ALA A 101 -10.95 2.13 28.52
C ALA A 101 -11.88 2.35 27.30
N PRO A 102 -12.92 3.18 27.44
CA PRO A 102 -13.83 3.49 26.36
C PRO A 102 -13.08 3.93 25.09
N VAL A 103 -13.62 3.60 23.92
CA VAL A 103 -12.97 3.90 22.62
C VAL A 103 -12.65 5.39 22.50
N TRP A 104 -13.54 6.26 22.94
CA TRP A 104 -13.34 7.71 22.92
C TRP A 104 -12.16 8.16 23.78
N LEU A 105 -11.93 7.52 24.94
CA LEU A 105 -10.83 7.91 25.83
C LEU A 105 -9.48 7.53 25.22
N ARG A 106 -9.39 6.35 24.60
CA ARG A 106 -8.19 5.90 23.88
C ARG A 106 -7.93 6.79 22.66
N ALA A 107 -8.96 7.09 21.88
CA ALA A 107 -8.83 7.97 20.72
C ALA A 107 -8.41 9.39 21.14
N GLY A 108 -8.99 9.94 22.21
CA GLY A 108 -8.58 11.22 22.77
C GLY A 108 -7.13 11.21 23.26
N ALA A 109 -6.68 10.17 23.96
CA ALA A 109 -5.29 10.05 24.38
C ALA A 109 -4.32 10.01 23.18
N THR A 110 -4.68 9.31 22.11
CA THR A 110 -3.91 9.33 20.85
C THR A 110 -3.89 10.72 20.22
N GLY A 111 -5.03 11.43 20.21
CA GLY A 111 -5.11 12.81 19.72
C GLY A 111 -4.25 13.78 20.52
N ALA A 112 -4.24 13.64 21.85
CA ALA A 112 -3.39 14.42 22.73
C ALA A 112 -1.90 14.17 22.45
N ALA A 113 -1.50 12.91 22.31
CA ALA A 113 -0.13 12.54 21.98
C ALA A 113 0.30 13.03 20.59
N TYR A 114 -0.58 12.92 19.59
CA TYR A 114 -0.35 13.46 18.26
C TYR A 114 -0.10 14.98 18.31
N GLN A 115 -0.99 15.74 18.96
CA GLN A 115 -0.83 17.19 19.08
C GLN A 115 0.38 17.59 19.96
N ALA A 116 0.81 16.74 20.89
CA ALA A 116 2.03 16.95 21.65
C ALA A 116 3.30 16.89 20.76
N LEU A 117 3.24 16.19 19.63
CA LEU A 117 4.35 16.12 18.66
C LEU A 117 4.27 17.19 17.55
N MET A 118 3.11 17.82 17.36
CA MET A 118 2.92 18.83 16.31
C MET A 118 3.42 20.22 16.72
N PRO A 119 3.95 21.04 15.80
CA PRO A 119 4.32 22.41 16.11
C PRO A 119 3.10 23.25 16.53
N THR A 120 3.30 24.23 17.42
CA THR A 120 2.25 25.16 17.88
C THR A 120 2.63 26.62 17.59
N SER A 121 1.68 27.52 17.78
CA SER A 121 1.88 28.97 17.62
C SER A 121 2.87 29.52 18.65
N GLU A 122 3.89 30.23 18.19
CA GLU A 122 4.82 30.97 19.04
C GLU A 122 4.29 32.35 19.45
N ASN A 123 3.18 32.78 18.88
CA ASN A 123 2.53 34.01 19.29
C ASN A 123 1.93 33.83 20.70
N GLY A 124 2.58 34.42 21.70
CA GLY A 124 2.15 34.39 23.09
C GLY A 124 2.92 33.38 23.94
N ASN A 125 2.24 32.73 24.90
CA ASN A 125 2.87 31.74 25.77
C ASN A 125 2.84 30.35 25.09
N TYR A 126 4.02 29.86 24.68
CA TYR A 126 4.21 28.56 24.04
C TYR A 126 3.53 27.42 24.80
N PHE A 127 3.81 27.26 26.11
CA PHE A 127 3.28 26.16 26.90
C PHE A 127 1.75 26.24 27.06
N LEU A 128 1.18 27.44 27.09
CA LEU A 128 -0.27 27.62 27.10
C LEU A 128 -0.88 27.21 25.76
N ASN A 129 -0.31 27.64 24.63
CA ASN A 129 -0.76 27.26 23.30
C ASN A 129 -0.64 25.75 23.08
N LYS A 130 0.51 25.16 23.46
CA LYS A 130 0.75 23.72 23.40
C LYS A 130 -0.26 22.94 24.22
N THR A 131 -0.55 23.38 25.45
CA THR A 131 -1.55 22.75 26.32
C THR A 131 -2.95 22.82 25.72
N ARG A 132 -3.31 23.95 25.11
CA ARG A 132 -4.59 24.12 24.39
C ARG A 132 -4.67 23.16 23.21
N ASP A 133 -3.62 23.07 22.39
CA ASP A 133 -3.59 22.20 21.22
C ASP A 133 -3.67 20.72 21.61
N VAL A 134 -2.98 20.31 22.67
CA VAL A 134 -3.10 18.95 23.25
C VAL A 134 -4.54 18.69 23.72
N GLY A 135 -5.16 19.66 24.40
CA GLY A 135 -6.55 19.56 24.83
C GLY A 135 -7.54 19.48 23.66
N ILE A 136 -7.33 20.27 22.61
CA ILE A 136 -8.09 20.20 21.35
C ILE A 136 -7.92 18.83 20.72
N GLY A 137 -6.69 18.33 20.58
CA GLY A 137 -6.40 16.99 20.08
C GLY A 137 -7.17 15.92 20.85
N PHE A 138 -7.16 15.99 22.19
CA PHE A 138 -7.94 15.07 23.01
C PHE A 138 -9.43 15.12 22.69
N GLY A 139 -10.03 16.31 22.66
CA GLY A 139 -11.45 16.49 22.40
C GLY A 139 -11.86 16.03 21.01
N VAL A 140 -11.11 16.44 19.98
CA VAL A 140 -11.35 16.11 18.56
C VAL A 140 -11.35 14.61 18.36
N PHE A 141 -10.26 13.94 18.71
CA PHE A 141 -10.15 12.51 18.45
C PHE A 141 -11.01 11.68 19.41
N GLY A 142 -11.29 12.19 20.62
CA GLY A 142 -12.28 11.61 21.51
C GLY A 142 -13.69 11.61 20.92
N ALA A 143 -14.12 12.74 20.37
CA ALA A 143 -15.41 12.87 19.68
C ALA A 143 -15.47 11.96 18.44
N MET A 144 -14.42 11.94 17.62
CA MET A 144 -14.31 11.02 16.48
C MET A 144 -14.47 9.57 16.93
N GLY A 145 -13.71 9.14 17.93
CA GLY A 145 -13.76 7.78 18.46
C GLY A 145 -15.13 7.41 19.04
N ALA A 146 -15.80 8.33 19.73
CA ALA A 146 -17.14 8.12 20.28
C ALA A 146 -18.19 7.90 19.18
N VAL A 147 -18.21 8.78 18.18
CA VAL A 147 -19.19 8.73 17.09
C VAL A 147 -18.93 7.54 16.17
N THR A 148 -17.68 7.28 15.80
CA THR A 148 -17.34 6.09 15.01
C THR A 148 -17.69 4.81 15.76
N ALA A 149 -17.46 4.71 17.08
CA ALA A 149 -17.86 3.54 17.86
C ALA A 149 -19.39 3.36 17.93
N TYR A 150 -20.15 4.45 17.91
CA TYR A 150 -21.61 4.41 17.85
C TYR A 150 -22.15 4.03 16.46
N ALA A 151 -21.49 4.48 15.39
CA ALA A 151 -21.88 4.21 14.00
C ALA A 151 -21.41 2.84 13.50
N ALA A 152 -20.27 2.33 14.00
CA ALA A 152 -19.66 1.09 13.54
C ALA A 152 -20.58 -0.16 13.61
N PRO A 153 -21.42 -0.38 14.65
CA PRO A 153 -22.35 -1.50 14.67
C PRO A 153 -23.43 -1.44 13.58
N LYS A 154 -23.73 -0.24 13.06
CA LYS A 154 -24.78 -0.02 12.04
C LYS A 154 -24.24 -0.15 10.62
N PHE A 155 -22.98 0.24 10.40
CA PHE A 155 -22.42 0.38 9.06
C PHE A 155 -21.09 -0.39 8.85
N GLY A 156 -20.49 -0.96 9.89
CA GLY A 156 -19.09 -1.44 9.88
C GLY A 156 -18.80 -2.75 9.14
N ASN A 157 -19.80 -3.39 8.54
CA ASN A 157 -19.65 -4.68 7.86
C ASN A 157 -19.17 -4.57 6.40
N SER A 158 -19.19 -3.36 5.83
CA SER A 158 -18.70 -3.11 4.46
C SER A 158 -17.66 -1.98 4.48
N LEU A 159 -16.81 -1.92 3.46
CA LEU A 159 -15.87 -0.81 3.27
C LEU A 159 -16.60 0.53 3.27
N LEU A 160 -17.68 0.63 2.48
CA LEU A 160 -18.47 1.86 2.37
C LEU A 160 -19.05 2.28 3.71
N GLY A 161 -19.65 1.36 4.47
CA GLY A 161 -20.26 1.72 5.74
C GLY A 161 -19.23 2.03 6.84
N ARG A 162 -18.01 1.46 6.78
CA ARG A 162 -16.90 1.92 7.63
C ARG A 162 -16.43 3.32 7.23
N VAL A 163 -16.32 3.60 5.94
CA VAL A 163 -15.98 4.94 5.43
C VAL A 163 -17.01 5.97 5.87
N GLU A 164 -18.30 5.64 5.82
CA GLU A 164 -19.40 6.49 6.32
C GLU A 164 -19.29 6.71 7.83
N ALA A 165 -19.13 5.65 8.63
CA ALA A 165 -18.93 5.77 10.09
C ALA A 165 -17.66 6.57 10.45
N GLY A 166 -16.61 6.45 9.63
CA GLY A 166 -15.39 7.23 9.72
C GLY A 166 -15.64 8.70 9.37
N ALA A 167 -16.36 8.98 8.30
CA ALA A 167 -16.72 10.33 7.87
C ALA A 167 -17.58 11.04 8.92
N GLU A 168 -18.58 10.37 9.49
CA GLU A 168 -19.40 10.89 10.59
C GLU A 168 -18.57 11.17 11.84
N GLY A 169 -17.65 10.26 12.18
CA GLY A 169 -16.68 10.48 13.25
C GLY A 169 -15.83 11.71 12.97
N GLY A 170 -15.26 11.80 11.77
CA GLY A 170 -14.47 12.92 11.30
C GLY A 170 -15.23 14.26 11.33
N PHE A 171 -16.49 14.26 10.92
CA PHE A 171 -17.35 15.45 11.01
C PHE A 171 -17.50 15.90 12.46
N ALA A 172 -17.77 14.98 13.39
CA ALA A 172 -17.86 15.29 14.81
C ALA A 172 -16.53 15.81 15.39
N GLY A 173 -15.41 15.23 14.96
CA GLY A 173 -14.06 15.71 15.28
C GLY A 173 -13.83 17.13 14.81
N GLY A 174 -14.13 17.43 13.55
CA GLY A 174 -13.96 18.76 12.97
C GLY A 174 -14.86 19.81 13.61
N ALA A 175 -16.10 19.46 13.95
CA ALA A 175 -16.99 20.35 14.69
C ALA A 175 -16.48 20.62 16.11
N THR A 176 -15.92 19.60 16.76
CA THR A 176 -15.27 19.74 18.08
C THR A 176 -14.03 20.61 17.99
N ASP A 177 -13.20 20.46 16.95
CA ASP A 177 -12.02 21.31 16.72
C ASP A 177 -12.42 22.77 16.57
N ALA A 178 -13.40 23.07 15.71
CA ALA A 178 -13.90 24.44 15.51
C ALA A 178 -14.39 25.04 16.84
N ALA A 179 -15.26 24.32 17.56
CA ALA A 179 -15.82 24.80 18.82
C ALA A 179 -14.75 25.01 19.91
N MET A 180 -13.80 24.09 20.04
CA MET A 180 -12.72 24.20 21.04
C MET A 180 -11.70 25.27 20.66
N THR A 181 -11.40 25.44 19.38
CA THR A 181 -10.52 26.51 18.89
C THR A 181 -11.15 27.87 19.20
N ASP A 182 -12.42 28.06 18.84
CA ASP A 182 -13.15 29.30 19.11
C ASP A 182 -13.18 29.62 20.61
N PHE A 183 -13.45 28.61 21.44
CA PHE A 183 -13.50 28.78 22.90
C PHE A 183 -12.13 29.07 23.51
N LEU A 184 -11.10 28.29 23.17
CA LEU A 184 -9.78 28.37 23.81
C LEU A 184 -8.91 29.51 23.28
N TYR A 185 -9.14 29.96 22.04
CA TYR A 185 -8.42 31.06 21.40
C TYR A 185 -9.26 32.34 21.25
N TRP A 186 -10.48 32.38 21.81
CA TRP A 186 -11.42 33.52 21.69
C TRP A 186 -11.64 33.97 20.24
N GLN A 187 -11.73 33.02 19.32
CA GLN A 187 -12.02 33.31 17.91
C GLN A 187 -13.54 33.33 17.68
N LYS A 188 -13.97 34.04 16.63
CA LYS A 188 -15.37 34.05 16.22
C LYS A 188 -15.60 32.93 15.19
N PRO A 189 -16.74 32.23 15.26
CA PRO A 189 -17.10 31.23 14.25
C PRO A 189 -17.08 31.85 12.85
N GLY A 190 -16.58 31.11 11.85
CA GLY A 190 -16.43 31.60 10.49
C GLY A 190 -16.32 30.52 9.42
N PHE A 191 -16.23 30.92 8.15
CA PHE A 191 -16.16 30.00 7.00
C PHE A 191 -14.98 29.02 7.04
N ARG A 192 -13.90 29.35 7.76
CA ARG A 192 -12.75 28.46 7.98
C ARG A 192 -13.12 27.20 8.76
N ASP A 193 -14.21 27.23 9.52
CA ASP A 193 -14.70 26.08 10.28
C ASP A 193 -15.27 25.00 9.36
N LEU A 194 -15.88 25.38 8.23
CA LEU A 194 -16.39 24.41 7.25
C LEU A 194 -15.27 23.67 6.52
N GLU A 195 -14.19 24.37 6.17
CA GLU A 195 -13.01 23.73 5.57
C GLU A 195 -12.35 22.76 6.55
N LYS A 196 -12.21 23.19 7.81
CA LYS A 196 -11.66 22.38 8.91
C LYS A 196 -12.53 21.14 9.14
N ILE A 197 -13.84 21.30 9.24
CA ILE A 197 -14.80 20.19 9.34
C ILE A 197 -14.64 19.23 8.15
N GLY A 198 -14.59 19.74 6.92
CA GLY A 198 -14.40 18.93 5.72
C GLY A 198 -13.11 18.12 5.76
N LYS A 199 -11.99 18.71 6.23
CA LYS A 199 -10.71 18.02 6.40
C LYS A 199 -10.80 16.87 7.41
N TYR A 200 -11.40 17.09 8.59
CA TYR A 200 -11.55 16.00 9.56
C TYR A 200 -12.56 14.93 9.10
N THR A 201 -13.63 15.30 8.40
CA THR A 201 -14.53 14.34 7.75
C THR A 201 -13.78 13.43 6.79
N ALA A 202 -12.97 14.00 5.90
CA ALA A 202 -12.10 13.23 5.03
C ALA A 202 -11.11 12.37 5.83
N PHE A 203 -10.64 12.85 6.98
CA PHE A 203 -9.60 12.19 7.76
C PHE A 203 -10.17 10.93 8.39
N GLY A 204 -11.34 11.05 9.02
CA GLY A 204 -12.05 9.93 9.59
C GLY A 204 -12.46 8.90 8.52
N ALA A 205 -12.90 9.36 7.34
CA ALA A 205 -13.21 8.50 6.20
C ALA A 205 -11.98 7.68 5.74
N THR A 206 -10.84 8.35 5.55
CA THR A 206 -9.59 7.70 5.14
C THR A 206 -9.07 6.75 6.21
N LEU A 207 -9.05 7.16 7.48
CA LEU A 207 -8.61 6.30 8.59
C LEU A 207 -9.47 5.04 8.70
N ALA A 208 -10.79 5.17 8.52
CA ALA A 208 -11.69 4.04 8.53
C ALA A 208 -11.46 3.10 7.34
N ALA A 209 -11.22 3.64 6.13
CA ALA A 209 -10.83 2.84 4.96
C ALA A 209 -9.54 2.06 5.22
N THR A 210 -8.51 2.71 5.76
CA THR A 210 -7.24 2.06 6.12
C THR A 210 -7.47 0.94 7.13
N SER A 211 -8.29 1.16 8.16
CA SER A 211 -8.60 0.11 9.15
C SER A 211 -9.36 -1.08 8.54
N TYR A 212 -10.22 -0.85 7.54
CA TYR A 212 -10.90 -1.93 6.83
C TYR A 212 -9.92 -2.82 6.08
N PHE A 213 -8.96 -2.22 5.35
CA PHE A 213 -7.95 -2.99 4.64
C PHE A 213 -7.04 -3.76 5.61
N GLU A 214 -6.67 -3.17 6.75
CA GLU A 214 -5.92 -3.88 7.79
C GLU A 214 -6.69 -5.10 8.34
N ASP A 215 -7.99 -4.94 8.64
CA ASP A 215 -8.84 -6.02 9.15
C ASP A 215 -9.10 -7.11 8.09
N ASP A 216 -9.32 -6.75 6.83
CA ASP A 216 -9.49 -7.70 5.71
C ASP A 216 -8.21 -8.50 5.50
N LEU A 217 -7.04 -7.85 5.46
CA LEU A 217 -5.75 -8.52 5.36
C LEU A 217 -5.53 -9.47 6.54
N LYS A 218 -5.80 -9.03 7.77
CA LYS A 218 -5.69 -9.87 8.97
C LYS A 218 -6.65 -11.06 8.93
N THR A 219 -7.89 -10.86 8.50
CA THR A 219 -8.90 -11.92 8.41
C THR A 219 -8.51 -12.96 7.37
N ARG A 220 -8.03 -12.54 6.20
CA ARG A 220 -7.53 -13.44 5.16
C ARG A 220 -6.33 -14.24 5.65
N TRP A 221 -5.42 -13.59 6.36
CA TRP A 221 -4.28 -14.25 7.00
C TRP A 221 -4.71 -15.33 8.01
N GLU A 222 -5.61 -15.00 8.94
CA GLU A 222 -6.10 -15.95 9.95
C GLU A 222 -6.92 -17.10 9.34
N ASN A 223 -7.65 -16.84 8.24
CA ASN A 223 -8.36 -17.88 7.51
C ASN A 223 -7.40 -18.81 6.77
N ALA A 224 -6.36 -18.26 6.14
CA ALA A 224 -5.30 -19.07 5.52
C ALA A 224 -4.62 -19.97 6.56
N LYS A 225 -4.31 -19.41 7.75
CA LYS A 225 -3.76 -20.16 8.88
C LYS A 225 -4.70 -21.28 9.37
N ARG A 226 -6.00 -21.00 9.54
CA ARG A 226 -6.97 -22.02 9.97
C ARG A 226 -7.21 -23.12 8.93
N SER A 227 -7.26 -22.77 7.65
CA SER A 227 -7.36 -23.77 6.57
C SER A 227 -6.15 -24.69 6.54
N PHE A 228 -4.96 -24.15 6.82
CA PHE A 228 -3.74 -24.93 6.99
C PHE A 228 -3.85 -25.89 8.20
N GLU A 229 -4.26 -25.40 9.37
CA GLU A 229 -4.45 -26.22 10.58
C GLU A 229 -5.53 -27.31 10.43
N GLN A 230 -6.66 -27.01 9.77
CA GLN A 230 -7.73 -28.00 9.55
C GLN A 230 -7.31 -29.11 8.57
N SER A 231 -6.56 -28.78 7.52
CA SER A 231 -6.02 -29.77 6.58
C SER A 231 -5.07 -30.78 7.26
N SER A 232 -4.45 -30.39 8.37
CA SER A 232 -3.53 -31.24 9.15
C SER A 232 -4.21 -32.17 10.17
N SER A 233 -5.50 -31.94 10.51
CA SER A 233 -6.19 -32.66 11.61
C SER A 233 -7.13 -33.80 11.19
N HIS A 234 -7.39 -34.00 9.89
CA HIS A 234 -8.33 -35.03 9.39
C HIS A 234 -7.70 -36.35 8.93
N ALA A 235 -6.49 -36.68 9.39
CA ALA A 235 -5.84 -37.95 9.08
C ALA A 235 -5.62 -38.82 10.33
N GLN A 236 -6.60 -39.66 10.66
CA GLN A 236 -6.36 -40.93 11.38
C GLN A 236 -7.24 -42.07 10.80
N PRO A 237 -6.77 -43.33 10.87
CA PRO A 237 -6.79 -44.21 9.70
C PRO A 237 -7.65 -45.48 9.86
N GLU A 238 -8.21 -45.96 8.75
CA GLU A 238 -8.52 -47.39 8.57
C GLU A 238 -7.63 -48.00 7.48
N SER A 239 -7.26 -49.25 7.73
CA SER A 239 -6.16 -50.02 7.15
C SER A 239 -6.00 -50.00 5.62
N ALA A 240 -4.89 -49.42 5.17
CA ALA A 240 -4.04 -49.94 4.10
C ALA A 240 -2.71 -49.18 4.20
N LYS A 241 -1.56 -49.86 4.20
CA LYS A 241 -0.23 -49.20 4.22
C LYS A 241 -0.14 -48.17 3.08
N PRO A 242 -0.11 -46.86 3.32
CA PRO A 242 0.12 -45.86 2.29
C PRO A 242 1.57 -45.40 2.33
N LEU A 243 2.12 -45.06 1.16
CA LEU A 243 3.30 -44.21 1.06
C LEU A 243 3.04 -42.93 1.86
N GLU A 244 3.93 -42.60 2.80
CA GLU A 244 3.96 -41.33 3.53
C GLU A 244 3.82 -40.16 2.53
N SER A 245 2.62 -39.59 2.40
CA SER A 245 2.44 -38.35 1.65
C SER A 245 2.99 -37.24 2.52
N LYS A 246 4.18 -36.72 2.19
CA LYS A 246 4.69 -35.49 2.80
C LYS A 246 3.60 -34.41 2.72
N PRO A 247 3.34 -33.66 3.81
CA PRO A 247 2.37 -32.56 3.77
C PRO A 247 2.74 -31.56 2.67
N ALA A 248 1.73 -31.03 1.98
CA ALA A 248 1.94 -30.03 0.95
C ALA A 248 2.52 -28.76 1.58
N MET A 249 3.65 -28.29 1.03
CA MET A 249 4.37 -27.09 1.48
C MET A 249 3.47 -25.85 1.34
N THR A 250 3.48 -24.94 2.33
CA THR A 250 2.75 -23.67 2.21
C THR A 250 3.44 -22.69 1.25
N VAL A 251 2.74 -21.61 0.89
CA VAL A 251 3.36 -20.50 0.13
C VAL A 251 4.50 -19.88 0.93
N GLU A 252 4.34 -19.68 2.24
CA GLU A 252 5.35 -19.11 3.11
C GLU A 252 6.58 -20.02 3.25
N GLU A 253 6.36 -21.33 3.42
CA GLU A 253 7.44 -22.32 3.47
C GLU A 253 8.16 -22.43 2.13
N SER A 254 7.40 -22.35 1.03
CA SER A 254 7.97 -22.32 -0.32
C SER A 254 8.79 -21.06 -0.57
N VAL A 255 8.33 -19.89 -0.11
CA VAL A 255 9.08 -18.64 -0.19
C VAL A 255 10.36 -18.76 0.62
N ALA A 256 10.29 -19.21 1.88
CA ALA A 256 11.47 -19.40 2.73
C ALA A 256 12.50 -20.37 2.10
N LYS A 257 12.02 -21.46 1.51
CA LYS A 257 12.87 -22.42 0.78
C LYS A 257 13.46 -21.79 -0.49
N SER A 258 12.70 -20.97 -1.21
CA SER A 258 13.21 -20.27 -2.40
C SER A 258 14.25 -19.21 -2.03
N GLN A 259 14.06 -18.53 -0.90
CA GLN A 259 15.03 -17.56 -0.35
C GLN A 259 16.36 -18.25 -0.01
N SER A 260 16.33 -19.45 0.59
CA SER A 260 17.58 -20.17 0.89
C SER A 260 18.36 -20.53 -0.38
N VAL A 261 17.68 -20.89 -1.47
CA VAL A 261 18.33 -21.15 -2.77
C VAL A 261 19.10 -19.92 -3.27
N PHE A 262 18.57 -18.71 -3.10
CA PHE A 262 19.28 -17.48 -3.48
C PHE A 262 20.45 -17.13 -2.55
N ASN A 263 20.40 -17.55 -1.28
CA ASN A 263 21.50 -17.31 -0.34
C ASN A 263 22.69 -18.27 -0.56
N ASP A 264 22.41 -19.47 -1.07
CA ASP A 264 23.39 -20.57 -1.18
C ASP A 264 23.93 -20.75 -2.62
N ALA A 265 23.51 -19.93 -3.58
CA ALA A 265 23.85 -20.08 -5.00
C ALA A 265 24.46 -18.82 -5.63
N ASP A 266 25.07 -19.01 -6.81
CA ASP A 266 25.55 -17.92 -7.65
C ASP A 266 24.36 -17.16 -8.27
N VAL A 267 23.90 -16.11 -7.57
CA VAL A 267 22.85 -15.22 -8.06
C VAL A 267 23.42 -14.34 -9.17
N VAL A 268 22.77 -14.36 -10.34
CA VAL A 268 23.18 -13.50 -11.47
C VAL A 268 22.07 -12.53 -11.85
N PRO A 269 22.39 -11.25 -12.13
CA PRO A 269 21.42 -10.31 -12.68
C PRO A 269 21.13 -10.67 -14.14
N ALA A 270 19.86 -10.64 -14.51
CA ALA A 270 19.39 -10.86 -15.86
C ALA A 270 18.51 -9.69 -16.33
N GLY A 271 18.91 -9.07 -17.43
CA GLY A 271 18.14 -8.00 -18.07
C GLY A 271 17.01 -8.59 -18.90
N LYS A 272 15.83 -7.95 -18.90
CA LYS A 272 14.73 -8.34 -19.78
C LYS A 272 15.11 -8.10 -21.24
N GLN A 273 14.80 -9.09 -22.08
CA GLN A 273 14.87 -8.93 -23.53
C GLN A 273 13.57 -8.31 -24.06
N LEU A 274 13.68 -7.65 -25.20
CA LEU A 274 12.52 -7.13 -25.91
C LEU A 274 11.74 -8.30 -26.52
N TYR A 275 10.49 -8.44 -26.14
CA TYR A 275 9.54 -9.34 -26.80
C TYR A 275 8.16 -8.67 -26.86
N GLU A 276 7.35 -9.11 -27.81
CA GLU A 276 6.00 -8.57 -27.99
C GLU A 276 4.99 -9.33 -27.14
N VAL A 277 4.03 -8.58 -26.62
CA VAL A 277 2.89 -9.09 -25.88
C VAL A 277 1.63 -8.53 -26.49
N LYS A 278 0.70 -9.42 -26.81
CA LYS A 278 -0.66 -9.07 -27.20
C LYS A 278 -1.52 -8.90 -25.96
N PHE A 279 -2.16 -7.75 -25.85
CA PHE A 279 -3.10 -7.42 -24.79
C PHE A 279 -4.51 -7.51 -25.32
N ARG A 280 -5.40 -8.08 -24.53
CA ARG A 280 -6.84 -8.08 -24.78
C ARG A 280 -7.59 -7.76 -23.50
N LYS A 281 -8.49 -6.79 -23.55
CA LYS A 281 -9.32 -6.36 -22.44
C LYS A 281 -10.47 -7.34 -22.28
N VAL A 282 -10.73 -7.78 -21.05
CA VAL A 282 -11.87 -8.62 -20.74
C VAL A 282 -13.13 -7.76 -20.76
N THR A 283 -14.04 -8.06 -21.67
CA THR A 283 -15.30 -7.32 -21.84
C THR A 283 -16.49 -8.02 -21.21
N ASP A 284 -16.38 -9.31 -20.92
CA ASP A 284 -17.45 -10.10 -20.31
C ASP A 284 -17.69 -9.67 -18.85
N PRO A 285 -18.91 -9.25 -18.46
CA PRO A 285 -19.26 -8.93 -17.09
C PRO A 285 -19.06 -10.08 -16.09
N ALA A 286 -19.18 -11.34 -16.54
CA ALA A 286 -18.92 -12.52 -15.70
C ALA A 286 -17.41 -12.78 -15.50
N GLY A 287 -16.56 -12.05 -16.22
CA GLY A 287 -15.15 -12.32 -16.35
C GLY A 287 -14.86 -13.44 -17.34
N GLU A 288 -13.57 -13.72 -17.52
CA GLU A 288 -13.10 -14.75 -18.44
C GLU A 288 -12.16 -15.71 -17.73
N LEU A 289 -12.37 -17.02 -17.90
CA LEU A 289 -11.46 -18.02 -17.38
C LEU A 289 -10.23 -18.12 -18.28
N VAL A 290 -9.06 -17.76 -17.75
CA VAL A 290 -7.80 -17.69 -18.50
C VAL A 290 -6.83 -18.73 -17.94
N PRO A 291 -6.59 -19.84 -18.65
CA PRO A 291 -5.51 -20.78 -18.34
C PRO A 291 -4.15 -20.08 -18.43
N THR A 292 -3.30 -20.30 -17.44
CA THR A 292 -1.91 -19.83 -17.43
C THR A 292 -0.95 -21.01 -17.28
N LEU A 293 0.34 -20.79 -17.48
CA LEU A 293 1.35 -21.85 -17.30
C LEU A 293 1.44 -22.31 -15.84
N GLU A 294 1.14 -21.41 -14.90
CA GLU A 294 1.13 -21.61 -13.46
C GLU A 294 -0.17 -22.25 -12.97
N ASN A 295 -1.29 -21.94 -13.64
CA ASN A 295 -2.60 -22.47 -13.34
C ASN A 295 -3.28 -22.98 -14.61
N PRO A 296 -3.03 -24.26 -14.98
CA PRO A 296 -3.65 -24.89 -16.15
C PRO A 296 -5.18 -24.94 -16.12
N ALA A 297 -5.79 -24.90 -14.92
CA ALA A 297 -7.24 -24.86 -14.76
C ALA A 297 -7.82 -23.46 -15.01
N GLY A 298 -6.95 -22.44 -14.97
CA GLY A 298 -7.27 -21.04 -15.25
C GLY A 298 -7.71 -20.22 -14.05
N GLU A 299 -7.56 -18.92 -14.20
CA GLU A 299 -8.02 -17.90 -13.25
C GLU A 299 -9.08 -17.04 -13.92
N THR A 300 -10.13 -16.68 -13.17
CA THR A 300 -11.17 -15.77 -13.66
C THR A 300 -10.66 -14.33 -13.66
N VAL A 301 -10.49 -13.76 -14.85
CA VAL A 301 -10.09 -12.38 -15.08
C VAL A 301 -11.34 -11.51 -15.16
N GLN A 302 -11.42 -10.48 -14.32
CA GLN A 302 -12.62 -9.63 -14.22
C GLN A 302 -12.78 -8.68 -15.41
N GLN A 303 -14.01 -8.23 -15.65
CA GLN A 303 -14.31 -7.21 -16.65
C GLN A 303 -13.45 -5.96 -16.44
N GLY A 304 -12.92 -5.42 -17.55
CA GLY A 304 -12.07 -4.23 -17.54
C GLY A 304 -10.60 -4.52 -17.26
N HIS A 305 -10.24 -5.73 -16.81
CA HIS A 305 -8.84 -6.17 -16.68
C HIS A 305 -8.32 -6.69 -18.03
N TRP A 306 -7.02 -7.01 -18.07
CA TRP A 306 -6.34 -7.43 -19.30
C TRP A 306 -5.86 -8.86 -19.21
N VAL A 307 -5.83 -9.52 -20.37
CA VAL A 307 -5.08 -10.75 -20.59
C VAL A 307 -3.90 -10.39 -21.48
N ALA A 308 -2.69 -10.70 -21.01
CA ALA A 308 -1.47 -10.58 -21.78
C ALA A 308 -1.08 -11.94 -22.33
N GLN A 309 -0.71 -11.97 -23.60
CA GLN A 309 -0.30 -13.17 -24.32
C GLN A 309 1.04 -12.93 -24.98
N ARG A 310 2.04 -13.77 -24.70
CA ARG A 310 3.36 -13.66 -25.32
C ARG A 310 3.29 -14.00 -26.80
N LEU A 311 4.01 -13.23 -27.61
CA LEU A 311 4.19 -13.50 -29.04
C LEU A 311 5.62 -13.95 -29.35
N ASP A 312 5.76 -14.81 -30.35
CA ASP A 312 7.05 -15.17 -30.95
C ASP A 312 7.53 -14.09 -31.95
N ALA A 313 8.69 -14.30 -32.55
CA ALA A 313 9.25 -13.36 -33.54
C ALA A 313 8.39 -13.19 -34.81
N ASN A 314 7.41 -14.08 -35.04
CA ASN A 314 6.46 -14.03 -36.15
C ASN A 314 5.10 -13.44 -35.73
N GLY A 315 4.98 -12.93 -34.49
CA GLY A 315 3.74 -12.40 -33.95
C GLY A 315 2.71 -13.48 -33.58
N GLN A 316 3.10 -14.75 -33.49
CA GLN A 316 2.22 -15.86 -33.13
C GLN A 316 2.24 -16.13 -31.62
N PRO A 317 1.13 -16.60 -31.02
CA PRO A 317 1.10 -16.99 -29.61
C PRO A 317 2.19 -18.02 -29.31
N VAL A 318 3.00 -17.76 -28.28
CA VAL A 318 3.98 -18.75 -27.82
C VAL A 318 3.24 -19.87 -27.10
N ILE A 319 3.47 -21.11 -27.53
CA ILE A 319 2.92 -22.32 -26.90
C ILE A 319 4.00 -22.97 -26.04
N GLU A 320 3.75 -23.08 -24.74
CA GLU A 320 4.64 -23.75 -23.78
C GLU A 320 3.85 -24.84 -23.05
N ARG A 321 4.44 -26.05 -22.96
CA ARG A 321 3.79 -27.20 -22.30
C ARG A 321 2.38 -27.52 -22.83
N GLY A 322 2.14 -27.25 -24.12
CA GLY A 322 0.84 -27.47 -24.76
C GLY A 322 -0.21 -26.39 -24.48
N GLN A 323 0.17 -25.28 -23.82
CA GLN A 323 -0.71 -24.17 -23.49
C GLN A 323 -0.18 -22.84 -24.03
N VAL A 324 -1.09 -21.91 -24.30
CA VAL A 324 -0.71 -20.55 -24.68
C VAL A 324 -0.04 -19.88 -23.48
N ASN A 325 1.15 -19.29 -23.68
CA ASN A 325 1.82 -18.50 -22.66
C ASN A 325 1.10 -17.16 -22.51
N GLN A 326 0.15 -17.12 -21.58
CA GLN A 326 -0.68 -15.96 -21.26
C GLN A 326 -0.86 -15.84 -19.75
N TRP A 327 -1.12 -14.61 -19.30
CA TRP A 327 -1.32 -14.30 -17.89
C TRP A 327 -2.28 -13.12 -17.69
N PRO A 328 -3.01 -13.08 -16.57
CA PRO A 328 -3.88 -11.97 -16.23
C PRO A 328 -3.08 -10.73 -15.80
N ILE A 329 -3.59 -9.55 -16.15
CA ILE A 329 -3.08 -8.26 -15.68
C ILE A 329 -4.24 -7.46 -15.11
N SER A 330 -4.13 -7.17 -13.82
CA SER A 330 -5.22 -6.60 -13.03
C SER A 330 -5.56 -5.15 -13.34
N THR A 331 -4.66 -4.35 -13.91
CA THR A 331 -4.88 -2.91 -14.09
C THR A 331 -4.11 -2.31 -15.26
N ASP A 332 -4.65 -1.23 -15.82
CA ASP A 332 -3.98 -0.38 -16.82
C ASP A 332 -2.62 0.13 -16.33
N VAL A 333 -2.51 0.46 -15.03
CA VAL A 333 -1.25 0.92 -14.40
C VAL A 333 -0.14 -0.11 -14.54
N LYS A 334 -0.44 -1.40 -14.37
CA LYS A 334 0.57 -2.46 -14.54
C LYS A 334 1.01 -2.61 -15.98
N VAL A 335 0.07 -2.47 -16.94
CA VAL A 335 0.41 -2.50 -18.37
C VAL A 335 1.34 -1.34 -18.70
N ALA A 336 0.96 -0.11 -18.33
CA ALA A 336 1.76 1.09 -18.59
C ALA A 336 3.17 1.01 -17.98
N LYS A 337 3.32 0.47 -16.76
CA LYS A 337 4.62 0.32 -16.08
C LYS A 337 5.54 -0.72 -16.70
N THR A 338 4.98 -1.77 -17.31
CA THR A 338 5.75 -2.95 -17.72
C THR A 338 6.03 -2.97 -19.23
N TYR A 339 5.19 -2.29 -20.01
CA TYR A 339 5.22 -2.34 -21.47
C TYR A 339 5.28 -0.92 -22.06
N ASN A 340 5.78 -0.82 -23.28
CA ASN A 340 5.85 0.44 -24.01
C ASN A 340 4.47 0.77 -24.61
N VAL A 341 3.56 1.24 -23.76
CA VAL A 341 2.17 1.55 -24.10
C VAL A 341 1.83 2.95 -23.60
N ASP A 342 1.22 3.75 -24.45
CA ASP A 342 0.72 5.07 -24.09
C ASP A 342 -0.67 5.00 -23.42
N PRO A 343 -1.03 5.99 -22.57
CA PRO A 343 -2.32 5.99 -21.88
C PRO A 343 -3.55 6.03 -22.79
N GLU A 344 -3.46 6.65 -23.98
CA GLU A 344 -4.57 6.76 -24.91
C GLU A 344 -4.94 5.39 -25.50
N THR A 345 -3.93 4.59 -25.84
CA THR A 345 -4.10 3.20 -26.26
C THR A 345 -4.86 2.37 -25.20
N LEU A 346 -4.51 2.51 -23.93
CA LEU A 346 -5.20 1.80 -22.82
C LEU A 346 -6.65 2.24 -22.63
N ALA A 347 -6.93 3.53 -22.86
CA ALA A 347 -8.26 4.10 -22.71
C ALA A 347 -9.20 3.73 -23.87
N THR A 348 -8.67 3.58 -25.08
CA THR A 348 -9.49 3.50 -26.31
C THR A 348 -9.54 2.12 -26.94
N LYS A 349 -8.51 1.29 -26.78
CA LYS A 349 -8.44 -0.02 -27.42
C LYS A 349 -8.90 -1.13 -26.48
N THR A 350 -9.52 -2.15 -27.05
CA THR A 350 -9.81 -3.42 -26.38
C THR A 350 -8.77 -4.48 -26.69
N GLU A 351 -7.91 -4.27 -27.69
CA GLU A 351 -6.84 -5.18 -28.08
C GLU A 351 -5.69 -4.39 -28.73
N PHE A 352 -4.45 -4.75 -28.41
CA PHE A 352 -3.25 -4.19 -29.04
C PHE A 352 -2.02 -5.08 -28.80
N VAL A 353 -0.93 -4.81 -29.52
CA VAL A 353 0.38 -5.44 -29.29
C VAL A 353 1.34 -4.38 -28.80
N ALA A 354 2.15 -4.72 -27.79
CA ALA A 354 3.18 -3.83 -27.29
C ALA A 354 4.43 -4.60 -26.87
N PRO A 355 5.63 -4.01 -27.05
CA PRO A 355 6.86 -4.63 -26.59
C PRO A 355 7.07 -4.41 -25.09
N THR A 356 7.83 -5.32 -24.46
CA THR A 356 8.34 -5.13 -23.11
C THR A 356 9.27 -3.92 -23.01
N ARG A 357 9.26 -3.27 -21.85
CA ARG A 357 10.27 -2.28 -21.45
C ARG A 357 11.59 -2.97 -21.13
N VAL A 358 12.65 -2.58 -21.83
CA VAL A 358 14.02 -3.08 -21.62
C VAL A 358 14.80 -2.26 -20.58
N ASP A 359 14.30 -1.10 -20.21
CA ASP A 359 14.78 -0.22 -19.13
C ASP A 359 14.29 -0.65 -17.74
N ALA A 360 13.56 -1.78 -17.65
CA ALA A 360 13.15 -2.34 -16.37
C ALA A 360 14.37 -2.81 -15.55
N PRO A 361 14.32 -2.73 -14.21
CA PRO A 361 15.39 -3.25 -13.36
C PRO A 361 15.73 -4.72 -13.67
N PRO A 362 17.00 -5.13 -13.52
CA PRO A 362 17.39 -6.53 -13.69
C PRO A 362 16.62 -7.44 -12.74
N VAL A 363 16.21 -8.60 -13.25
CA VAL A 363 15.66 -9.69 -12.42
C VAL A 363 16.83 -10.55 -11.97
N HIS A 364 16.84 -10.94 -10.69
CA HIS A 364 17.91 -11.78 -10.17
C HIS A 364 17.48 -13.23 -10.30
N VAL A 365 18.38 -14.06 -10.84
CA VAL A 365 18.05 -15.44 -11.18
C VAL A 365 19.12 -16.41 -10.67
N VAL A 366 18.68 -17.61 -10.35
CA VAL A 366 19.53 -18.75 -10.01
C VAL A 366 19.21 -19.88 -10.97
N LYS A 367 20.24 -20.51 -11.54
CA LYS A 367 20.06 -21.70 -12.36
C LYS A 367 19.83 -22.90 -11.45
N LEU A 368 18.76 -23.63 -11.69
CA LEU A 368 18.40 -24.80 -10.90
C LEU A 368 19.30 -25.98 -11.25
N THR A 369 19.91 -26.57 -10.23
CA THR A 369 20.69 -27.82 -10.33
C THR A 369 19.88 -29.04 -9.89
N GLU A 370 18.83 -28.82 -9.09
CA GLU A 370 17.90 -29.83 -8.60
C GLU A 370 16.45 -29.43 -8.92
N PRO A 371 15.52 -30.40 -9.01
CA PRO A 371 14.10 -30.08 -9.15
C PRO A 371 13.59 -29.29 -7.93
N ILE A 372 12.77 -28.27 -8.18
CA ILE A 372 12.09 -27.51 -7.14
C ILE A 372 10.62 -27.33 -7.49
N THR A 373 9.78 -27.41 -6.46
CA THR A 373 8.39 -26.97 -6.55
C THR A 373 8.26 -25.72 -5.70
N ILE A 374 7.79 -24.64 -6.31
CA ILE A 374 7.43 -23.42 -5.60
C ILE A 374 5.91 -23.25 -5.57
N GLN A 375 5.38 -22.93 -4.41
CA GLN A 375 4.02 -22.45 -4.25
C GLN A 375 4.02 -20.93 -4.36
N THR A 376 3.17 -20.41 -5.23
CA THR A 376 2.95 -18.97 -5.42
C THR A 376 1.48 -18.65 -5.22
N LYS A 377 1.12 -17.36 -5.16
CA LYS A 377 -0.27 -16.91 -5.11
C LYS A 377 -1.11 -17.36 -6.33
N TRP A 378 -0.47 -17.78 -7.42
CA TRP A 378 -1.12 -18.24 -8.64
C TRP A 378 -1.18 -19.76 -8.77
N GLY A 379 -0.54 -20.49 -7.87
CA GLY A 379 -0.48 -21.96 -7.91
C GLY A 379 0.94 -22.51 -7.74
N SER A 380 1.05 -23.81 -7.96
CA SER A 380 2.29 -24.58 -7.84
C SER A 380 3.06 -24.54 -9.15
N MET A 381 4.33 -24.15 -9.12
CA MET A 381 5.23 -24.23 -10.26
C MET A 381 6.32 -25.26 -10.00
N GLU A 382 6.58 -26.10 -10.99
CA GLU A 382 7.70 -27.05 -10.96
C GLU A 382 8.81 -26.61 -11.92
N GLY A 383 10.00 -26.46 -11.36
CA GLY A 383 11.26 -26.28 -12.07
C GLY A 383 12.08 -27.55 -12.03
N LYS A 384 12.72 -27.87 -13.16
CA LYS A 384 13.65 -29.00 -13.29
C LYS A 384 15.10 -28.50 -13.39
N PRO A 385 16.10 -29.38 -13.21
CA PRO A 385 17.49 -29.01 -13.45
C PRO A 385 17.67 -28.38 -14.84
N GLY A 386 18.34 -27.23 -14.87
CA GLY A 386 18.55 -26.42 -16.06
C GLY A 386 17.57 -25.25 -16.24
N ASP A 387 16.41 -25.28 -15.59
CA ASP A 387 15.51 -24.12 -15.50
C ASP A 387 16.11 -23.04 -14.59
N TRP A 388 15.44 -21.89 -14.51
CA TRP A 388 15.88 -20.75 -13.72
C TRP A 388 14.81 -20.37 -12.71
N LEU A 389 15.20 -20.20 -11.45
CA LEU A 389 14.37 -19.57 -10.44
C LEU A 389 14.65 -18.08 -10.47
N ALA A 390 13.62 -17.27 -10.74
CA ALA A 390 13.69 -15.82 -10.76
C ALA A 390 13.12 -15.23 -9.47
N ASN A 391 13.76 -14.18 -8.93
CA ASN A 391 13.23 -13.35 -7.86
C ASN A 391 13.11 -11.90 -8.36
N TYR A 392 11.89 -11.38 -8.38
CA TYR A 392 11.56 -10.07 -8.95
C TYR A 392 11.76 -8.91 -7.98
N ASP A 393 11.93 -9.20 -6.69
CA ASP A 393 12.05 -8.24 -5.60
C ASP A 393 13.38 -8.39 -4.82
N PHE A 394 14.42 -8.84 -5.50
CA PHE A 394 15.75 -9.05 -4.92
C PHE A 394 16.42 -7.72 -4.60
N ASN A 395 16.84 -7.54 -3.34
CA ASN A 395 17.59 -6.37 -2.92
C ASN A 395 19.09 -6.60 -3.12
N SER A 396 19.64 -6.03 -4.20
CA SER A 396 21.07 -6.15 -4.54
C SER A 396 22.00 -5.43 -3.57
N ALA A 397 21.52 -4.42 -2.83
CA ALA A 397 22.34 -3.69 -1.85
C ALA A 397 22.59 -4.53 -0.58
N THR A 398 21.61 -5.34 -0.18
CA THR A 398 21.69 -6.20 1.01
C THR A 398 21.92 -7.67 0.68
N ASN A 399 21.92 -8.03 -0.61
CA ASN A 399 21.96 -9.41 -1.10
C ASN A 399 20.87 -10.29 -0.48
N THR A 400 19.65 -9.75 -0.38
CA THR A 400 18.51 -10.45 0.23
C THR A 400 17.39 -10.65 -0.77
N PRO A 401 16.94 -11.89 -1.02
CA PRO A 401 15.81 -12.18 -1.89
C PRO A 401 14.48 -11.80 -1.23
N GLY A 402 13.51 -11.34 -2.02
CA GLY A 402 12.17 -11.02 -1.53
C GLY A 402 11.22 -12.21 -1.55
N SER A 403 9.97 -11.96 -1.92
CA SER A 403 8.84 -12.89 -1.90
C SER A 403 8.24 -13.21 -3.27
N ASP A 404 8.61 -12.48 -4.32
CA ASP A 404 8.03 -12.64 -5.65
C ASP A 404 8.92 -13.51 -6.55
N TYR A 405 8.47 -14.75 -6.78
CA TYR A 405 9.23 -15.77 -7.51
C TYR A 405 8.49 -16.32 -8.71
N ALA A 406 9.26 -16.74 -9.72
CA ALA A 406 8.76 -17.58 -10.80
C ALA A 406 9.81 -18.59 -11.26
N ILE A 407 9.34 -19.70 -11.83
CA ILE A 407 10.19 -20.62 -12.59
C ILE A 407 10.17 -20.20 -14.05
N ILE A 408 11.34 -19.93 -14.60
CA ILE A 408 11.54 -19.66 -16.02
C ILE A 408 12.17 -20.90 -16.64
N SER A 409 11.46 -21.53 -17.57
CA SER A 409 11.99 -22.70 -18.26
C SER A 409 13.27 -22.35 -19.02
N ALA A 410 14.20 -23.29 -19.14
CA ALA A 410 15.43 -23.07 -19.93
C ALA A 410 15.13 -22.60 -21.36
N THR A 411 14.08 -23.16 -21.97
CA THR A 411 13.58 -22.78 -23.31
C THR A 411 13.07 -21.35 -23.40
N SER A 412 12.41 -20.88 -22.35
CA SER A 412 11.83 -19.52 -22.32
C SER A 412 12.86 -18.49 -21.88
N PHE A 413 13.88 -18.91 -21.13
CA PHE A 413 14.86 -18.01 -20.52
C PHE A 413 15.60 -17.17 -21.56
N GLU A 414 16.20 -17.79 -22.58
CA GLU A 414 16.97 -17.05 -23.60
C GLU A 414 16.13 -16.07 -24.43
N GLN A 415 14.81 -16.24 -24.43
CA GLN A 415 13.88 -15.34 -25.11
C GLN A 415 13.38 -14.21 -24.20
N THR A 416 13.41 -14.41 -22.87
CA THR A 416 12.87 -13.46 -21.89
C THR A 416 13.98 -12.64 -21.24
N TYR A 417 15.15 -13.25 -21.05
CA TYR A 417 16.21 -12.72 -20.21
C TYR A 417 17.58 -12.89 -20.86
N LYS A 418 18.45 -11.91 -20.60
CA LYS A 418 19.87 -11.96 -20.96
C LYS A 418 20.67 -11.75 -19.69
N VAL A 419 21.48 -12.73 -19.31
CA VAL A 419 22.41 -12.58 -18.17
C VAL A 419 23.32 -11.39 -18.46
N GLN A 420 23.32 -10.44 -17.53
CA GLN A 420 24.24 -9.30 -17.59
C GLN A 420 25.60 -9.81 -17.10
N LYS A 421 26.61 -9.68 -17.95
CA LYS A 421 27.99 -10.08 -17.63
C LYS A 421 28.68 -9.02 -16.78
#